data_AF-A0A060CPR0-F1
#
_entry.id   AF-A0A060CPR0-F1
#
_cell.length_a   1.000
_cell.length_b   1.000
_cell.length_c   1.000
_cell.angle_alpha   90.00
_cell.angle_beta   90.00
_cell.angle_gamma   90.00
#
_symmetry.space_group_name_H-M   'P 1'
#
loop_
_entity.id
_entity.type
_entity.pdbx_description
1 polymer ?
#
loop_
_entity_poly.entity_id
_entity_poly.type
_entity_poly.pdbx_seq_one_letter_code
_entity_poly.pdbx_strand_id
1 'polypeptide(L)'
;MLHHATLLSAPVMGNLTAGVTYGRRGLLPGKPGPSLLIRVPDILCALVSIRRSIVTAQSAHARNVVDRTVRALRSAIEPAAVRARVEATITAWEAPGEPVSFDEAVAQTYAPIALGTRWGKPWGTTWFHVTGRIPQSWAADPSD
;
A
#
# COMPACT_ATOMS: atom_id res chain seq x y z
N MET A 1 15.14 -41.42 -6.46
CA MET A 1 14.47 -42.36 -7.38
C MET A 1 12.99 -42.40 -7.04
N LEU A 2 12.15 -41.94 -8.00
CA LEU A 2 10.69 -42.10 -8.18
C LEU A 2 9.77 -41.84 -6.97
N HIS A 3 9.18 -40.65 -6.83
CA HIS A 3 7.90 -40.21 -7.43
C HIS A 3 6.72 -41.18 -7.22
N HIS A 4 5.82 -40.83 -6.31
CA HIS A 4 4.39 -41.14 -6.43
C HIS A 4 3.59 -39.87 -6.15
N ALA A 5 3.32 -39.13 -7.22
CA ALA A 5 2.36 -38.03 -7.23
C ALA A 5 0.96 -38.65 -7.39
N THR A 6 0.19 -38.72 -6.30
CA THR A 6 -1.24 -39.03 -6.39
C THR A 6 -1.98 -37.74 -6.70
N LEU A 7 -2.18 -37.50 -8.00
CA LEU A 7 -3.19 -36.60 -8.54
C LEU A 7 -4.57 -37.09 -8.07
N LEU A 8 -5.15 -36.43 -7.08
CA LEU A 8 -6.57 -36.55 -6.83
C LEU A 8 -7.28 -35.65 -7.85
N SER A 9 -7.84 -36.28 -8.89
CA SER A 9 -8.73 -35.65 -9.86
C SER A 9 -9.75 -34.74 -9.18
N ALA A 10 -9.72 -33.46 -9.53
CA ALA A 10 -10.86 -32.59 -9.30
C ALA A 10 -12.07 -33.17 -10.05
N PRO A 11 -13.22 -33.42 -9.40
CA PRO A 11 -14.43 -33.61 -10.14
C PRO A 11 -14.74 -32.28 -10.83
N VAL A 12 -14.91 -32.36 -12.15
CA VAL A 12 -15.54 -31.32 -12.98
C VAL A 12 -16.72 -30.74 -12.22
N MET A 13 -16.69 -29.41 -12.04
CA MET A 13 -17.80 -28.60 -11.54
C MET A 13 -19.02 -28.83 -12.43
N GLY A 14 -19.76 -29.90 -12.16
CA GLY A 14 -21.18 -29.99 -12.47
C GLY A 14 -21.87 -28.96 -11.59
N ASN A 15 -22.08 -27.77 -12.14
CA ASN A 15 -23.19 -26.87 -11.83
C ASN A 15 -24.10 -27.37 -10.70
N LEU A 16 -23.72 -27.03 -9.45
CA LEU A 16 -24.63 -27.04 -8.31
C LEU A 16 -25.62 -25.88 -8.50
N THR A 17 -26.46 -25.99 -9.53
CA THR A 17 -27.78 -25.39 -9.47
C THR A 17 -28.51 -26.25 -8.44
N ALA A 18 -28.57 -25.76 -7.20
CA ALA A 18 -29.53 -26.25 -6.22
C ALA A 18 -30.93 -26.00 -6.80
N GLY A 19 -31.37 -26.92 -7.67
CA GLY A 19 -32.72 -26.95 -8.19
C GLY A 19 -33.63 -27.34 -7.05
N VAL A 20 -34.08 -26.35 -6.29
CA VAL A 20 -35.28 -26.49 -5.47
C VAL A 20 -36.45 -26.57 -6.47
N THR A 21 -36.66 -27.75 -7.03
CA THR A 21 -37.79 -28.03 -7.90
C THR A 21 -39.03 -28.10 -7.00
N TYR A 22 -39.73 -26.98 -6.81
CA TYR A 22 -41.09 -26.99 -6.28
C TYR A 22 -42.00 -27.58 -7.36
N GLY A 23 -41.97 -28.90 -7.50
CA GLY A 23 -42.91 -29.62 -8.35
C GLY A 23 -44.30 -29.49 -7.73
N ARG A 24 -45.14 -28.61 -8.28
CA ARG A 24 -46.57 -28.52 -7.99
C ARG A 24 -47.24 -29.82 -8.49
N ARG A 25 -47.10 -30.90 -7.73
CA ARG A 25 -47.74 -32.19 -8.00
C ARG A 25 -48.92 -32.30 -7.04
N GLY A 26 -50.12 -32.42 -7.61
CA GLY A 26 -51.38 -32.41 -6.87
C GLY A 26 -51.37 -33.32 -5.64
N LEU A 27 -51.96 -32.83 -4.55
CA LEU A 27 -52.19 -33.61 -3.33
C LEU A 27 -53.05 -34.83 -3.68
N LEU A 28 -52.46 -36.02 -3.64
CA LEU A 28 -53.21 -37.27 -3.50
C LEU A 28 -53.30 -37.59 -2.00
N PRO A 29 -54.48 -37.90 -1.45
CA PRO A 29 -54.60 -38.26 -0.03
C PRO A 29 -53.95 -39.63 0.23
N GLY A 30 -53.06 -39.70 1.23
CA GLY A 30 -52.58 -40.97 1.80
C GLY A 30 -51.11 -41.36 1.59
N LYS A 31 -50.22 -40.50 1.08
CA LYS A 31 -48.77 -40.79 1.05
C LYS A 31 -48.01 -40.16 2.22
N PRO A 32 -47.03 -40.86 2.83
CA PRO A 32 -46.14 -40.25 3.81
C PRO A 32 -45.41 -39.06 3.16
N GLY A 33 -45.31 -37.95 3.89
CA GLY A 33 -44.70 -36.71 3.43
C GLY A 33 -43.23 -36.88 3.02
N PRO A 34 -42.67 -35.96 2.23
CA PRO A 34 -41.29 -36.09 1.75
C PRO A 34 -40.32 -36.03 2.93
N SER A 35 -39.68 -37.16 3.22
CA SER A 35 -38.53 -37.23 4.12
C SER A 35 -37.36 -36.47 3.48
N LEU A 36 -37.10 -35.26 3.97
CA LEU A 36 -35.98 -34.43 3.56
C LEU A 36 -34.67 -35.02 4.12
N LEU A 37 -34.11 -36.01 3.43
CA LEU A 37 -32.80 -36.57 3.75
C LEU A 37 -31.71 -35.66 3.17
N ILE A 38 -31.26 -34.67 3.94
CA ILE A 38 -30.03 -33.92 3.66
C ILE A 38 -28.87 -34.85 4.01
N ARG A 39 -27.97 -35.15 3.06
CA ARG A 39 -26.78 -35.94 3.37
C ARG A 39 -25.85 -35.08 4.22
N VAL A 40 -25.50 -35.56 5.41
CA VAL A 40 -24.51 -34.95 6.33
C VAL A 40 -23.24 -34.38 5.64
N PRO A 41 -22.63 -35.02 4.62
CA PRO A 41 -21.49 -34.42 3.90
C PRO A 41 -21.78 -33.09 3.19
N ASP A 42 -23.03 -32.83 2.75
CA ASP A 42 -23.39 -31.58 2.07
C ASP A 42 -23.38 -30.39 3.05
N ILE A 43 -23.79 -30.62 4.30
CA ILE A 43 -23.73 -29.61 5.37
C ILE A 43 -22.27 -29.29 5.71
N LEU A 44 -21.42 -30.32 5.80
CA LEU A 44 -20.01 -30.12 6.10
C LEU A 44 -19.28 -29.36 4.98
N CYS A 45 -19.53 -29.70 3.71
CA CYS A 45 -19.00 -28.98 2.55
C CYS A 45 -19.51 -27.52 2.50
N ALA A 46 -20.80 -27.30 2.75
CA ALA A 46 -21.37 -25.95 2.79
C ALA A 46 -20.73 -25.09 3.90
N LEU A 47 -20.61 -25.64 5.11
CA LEU A 47 -19.98 -24.94 6.24
C LEU A 47 -18.50 -24.63 5.99
N VAL A 48 -17.74 -25.57 5.42
CA VAL A 48 -16.33 -25.36 5.05
C VAL A 48 -16.19 -24.30 3.95
N SER A 49 -17.06 -24.32 2.94
CA SER A 49 -17.09 -23.33 1.86
C SER A 49 -17.44 -21.93 2.38
N ILE A 50 -18.47 -21.82 3.24
CA ILE A 50 -18.87 -20.56 3.87
C ILE A 50 -17.73 -20.00 4.72
N ARG A 51 -17.09 -20.84 5.56
CA ARG A 51 -15.94 -20.43 6.37
C ARG A 51 -14.78 -19.93 5.49
N ARG A 52 -14.44 -20.65 4.42
CA ARG A 52 -13.34 -20.27 3.51
C ARG A 52 -13.64 -18.96 2.78
N SER A 53 -14.86 -18.77 2.31
CA SER A 53 -15.31 -17.54 1.64
C SER A 53 -15.29 -16.34 2.58
N ILE A 54 -15.74 -16.49 3.84
CA ILE A 54 -15.70 -15.42 4.85
C ILE A 54 -14.26 -15.04 5.18
N VAL A 55 -13.38 -16.02 5.44
CA VAL A 55 -11.97 -15.74 5.77
C VAL A 55 -11.25 -15.04 4.60
N THR A 56 -11.53 -15.45 3.37
CA THR A 56 -10.94 -14.83 2.16
C THR A 56 -11.46 -13.41 1.96
N ALA A 57 -12.77 -13.19 2.12
CA ALA A 57 -13.40 -11.87 2.01
C ALA A 57 -12.93 -10.90 3.12
N GLN A 58 -12.82 -11.36 4.37
CA GLN A 58 -12.28 -10.57 5.48
C GLN A 58 -10.82 -10.17 5.23
N SER A 59 -10.00 -11.10 4.71
CA SER A 59 -8.61 -10.82 4.37
C SER A 59 -8.48 -9.85 3.20
N ALA A 60 -9.34 -9.96 2.19
CA ALA A 60 -9.40 -9.02 1.07
C ALA A 60 -9.85 -7.62 1.52
N HIS A 61 -10.86 -7.53 2.38
CA HIS A 61 -11.29 -6.26 2.97
C HIS A 61 -10.17 -5.60 3.76
N ALA A 62 -9.48 -6.34 4.63
CA ALA A 62 -8.34 -5.82 5.39
C ALA A 62 -7.23 -5.29 4.46
N ARG A 63 -6.87 -6.03 3.40
CA ARG A 63 -5.91 -5.56 2.39
C ARG A 63 -6.40 -4.30 1.68
N ASN A 64 -7.64 -4.27 1.22
CA ASN A 64 -8.23 -3.10 0.56
C ASN A 64 -8.22 -1.85 1.46
N VAL A 65 -8.45 -2.03 2.78
CA VAL A 65 -8.38 -0.94 3.75
C VAL A 65 -6.94 -0.43 3.94
N VAL A 66 -5.95 -1.33 3.99
CA VAL A 66 -4.55 -0.90 4.05
C VAL A 66 -4.15 -0.21 2.75
N ASP A 67 -4.47 -0.80 1.60
CA ASP A 67 -4.10 -0.27 0.28
C ASP A 67 -4.73 1.11 0.02
N ARG A 68 -6.00 1.32 0.38
CA ARG A 68 -6.62 2.65 0.27
C ARG A 68 -5.96 3.67 1.19
N THR A 69 -5.54 3.24 2.39
CA THR A 69 -4.90 4.13 3.37
C THR A 69 -3.51 4.53 2.91
N VAL A 70 -2.71 3.58 2.44
CA VAL A 70 -1.39 3.85 1.86
C VAL A 70 -1.50 4.75 0.63
N ARG A 71 -2.50 4.51 -0.23
CA ARG A 71 -2.76 5.38 -1.38
C ARG A 71 -3.10 6.79 -0.92
N ALA A 72 -4.05 6.95 0.00
CA ALA A 72 -4.44 8.26 0.52
C ALA A 72 -3.27 8.98 1.19
N LEU A 73 -2.43 8.27 1.95
CA LEU A 73 -1.22 8.81 2.55
C LEU A 73 -0.30 9.39 1.47
N ARG A 74 0.09 8.58 0.48
CA ARG A 74 1.07 8.99 -0.54
C ARG A 74 0.55 10.01 -1.54
N SER A 75 -0.73 9.91 -1.91
CA SER A 75 -1.28 10.74 -2.99
C SER A 75 -1.96 12.03 -2.50
N ALA A 76 -2.47 12.05 -1.26
CA ALA A 76 -3.22 13.18 -0.75
C ALA A 76 -2.56 13.82 0.48
N ILE A 77 -2.13 13.02 1.46
CA ILE A 77 -1.63 13.56 2.74
C ILE A 77 -0.18 14.05 2.60
N GLU A 78 0.75 13.21 2.13
CA GLU A 78 2.16 13.56 1.99
C GLU A 78 2.39 14.82 1.13
N PRO A 79 1.73 14.99 -0.05
CA PRO A 79 1.87 16.22 -0.82
C PRO A 79 1.30 17.45 -0.12
N ALA A 80 0.25 17.28 0.70
CA ALA A 80 -0.37 18.35 1.46
C ALA A 80 0.31 18.64 2.82
N ALA A 81 1.25 17.79 3.25
CA ALA A 81 1.91 17.92 4.54
C ALA A 81 2.82 19.16 4.62
N VAL A 82 3.24 19.71 3.48
CA VAL A 82 4.01 20.95 3.44
C VAL A 82 3.06 22.15 3.51
N ARG A 83 2.95 22.75 4.70
CA ARG A 83 2.05 23.89 4.94
C ARG A 83 2.50 25.19 4.27
N ALA A 84 3.80 25.46 4.24
CA ALA A 84 4.36 26.67 3.64
C ALA A 84 5.83 26.46 3.25
N ARG A 85 6.29 27.23 2.25
CA ARG A 85 7.70 27.31 1.84
C ARG A 85 8.05 28.79 1.65
N VAL A 86 9.29 29.16 1.94
CA VAL A 86 9.84 30.46 1.60
C VAL A 86 11.11 30.31 0.79
N GLU A 87 11.40 31.32 -0.03
CA GLU A 87 12.60 31.32 -0.85
C GLU A 87 13.86 31.36 0.02
N ALA A 88 14.86 30.58 -0.40
CA ALA A 88 16.20 30.58 0.15
C ALA A 88 17.19 30.89 -0.97
N THR A 89 18.23 31.66 -0.65
CA THR A 89 19.33 31.95 -1.57
C THR A 89 20.42 30.91 -1.39
N ILE A 90 20.87 30.33 -2.50
CA ILE A 90 21.93 29.31 -2.50
C ILE A 90 23.13 29.87 -3.25
N THR A 91 24.28 29.77 -2.61
CA THR A 91 25.59 30.07 -3.21
C THR A 91 26.50 28.86 -3.02
N ALA A 92 27.45 28.65 -3.92
CA ALA A 92 28.32 27.49 -3.93
C ALA A 92 29.79 27.89 -4.13
N TRP A 93 30.69 27.07 -3.58
CA TRP A 93 32.12 27.14 -3.79
C TRP A 93 32.67 25.72 -4.01
N GLU A 94 33.40 25.52 -5.11
CA GLU A 94 34.07 24.25 -5.40
C GLU A 94 35.46 24.26 -4.78
N ALA A 95 35.73 23.30 -3.89
CA ALA A 95 37.03 23.19 -3.24
C ALA A 95 38.11 22.75 -4.24
N PRO A 96 39.29 23.40 -4.28
CA PRO A 96 40.34 23.08 -5.24
C PRO A 96 41.11 21.77 -4.94
N GLY A 97 40.83 21.08 -3.82
CA GLY A 97 41.45 19.82 -3.41
C GLY A 97 40.91 19.33 -2.05
N GLU A 98 41.34 18.15 -1.57
CA GLU A 98 40.94 17.60 -0.26
C GLU A 98 42.13 17.27 0.66
N PRO A 99 41.94 17.35 2.00
CA PRO A 99 40.75 17.81 2.73
C PRO A 99 40.81 19.31 3.07
N VAL A 100 39.71 20.05 2.84
CA VAL A 100 39.52 21.44 3.28
C VAL A 100 38.81 21.46 4.64
N SER A 101 39.32 22.24 5.59
CA SER A 101 38.70 22.40 6.90
C SER A 101 37.43 23.26 6.85
N PHE A 102 36.56 23.15 7.85
CA PHE A 102 35.37 24.00 7.93
C PHE A 102 35.72 25.49 8.02
N ASP A 103 36.70 25.85 8.86
CA ASP A 103 37.14 27.25 9.05
C ASP A 103 37.67 27.85 7.75
N GLU A 104 38.37 27.06 6.96
CA GLU A 104 38.80 27.46 5.62
C GLU A 104 37.60 27.62 4.69
N ALA A 105 36.67 26.65 4.67
CA ALA A 105 35.53 26.66 3.76
C ALA A 105 34.57 27.83 4.00
N VAL A 106 34.36 28.25 5.25
CA VAL A 106 33.48 29.40 5.56
C VAL A 106 34.09 30.74 5.18
N ALA A 107 35.42 30.83 5.09
CA ALA A 107 36.12 32.05 4.70
C ALA A 107 36.17 32.27 3.17
N GLN A 108 35.68 31.30 2.39
CA GLN A 108 35.74 31.36 0.93
C GLN A 108 34.70 32.28 0.32
N THR A 109 34.91 32.61 -0.95
CA THR A 109 33.95 33.38 -1.74
C THR A 109 33.00 32.44 -2.48
N TYR A 110 31.72 32.51 -2.12
CA TYR A 110 30.66 31.71 -2.73
C TYR A 110 29.96 32.49 -3.85
N ALA A 111 29.68 31.82 -4.97
CA ALA A 111 28.96 32.40 -6.10
C ALA A 111 27.52 31.85 -6.16
N PRO A 112 26.51 32.64 -6.60
CA PRO A 112 25.14 32.16 -6.78
C PRO A 112 25.06 30.93 -7.70
N ILE A 113 24.25 29.95 -7.31
CA ILE A 113 23.97 28.78 -8.14
C ILE A 113 22.48 28.67 -8.43
N ALA A 114 22.14 28.43 -9.71
CA ALA A 114 20.76 28.24 -10.12
C ALA A 114 20.33 26.78 -9.97
N LEU A 115 19.02 26.56 -9.84
CA LEU A 115 18.47 25.20 -9.84
C LEU A 115 18.77 24.51 -11.18
N GLY A 116 19.20 23.25 -11.12
CA GLY A 116 19.57 22.47 -12.29
C GLY A 116 21.00 22.70 -12.80
N THR A 117 21.75 23.65 -12.22
CA THR A 117 23.19 23.79 -12.52
C THR A 117 23.94 22.54 -12.05
N ARG A 118 24.75 21.96 -12.94
CA ARG A 118 25.66 20.87 -12.58
C ARG A 118 26.76 21.41 -11.67
N TRP A 119 27.07 20.69 -10.60
CA TRP A 119 28.09 21.07 -9.63
C TRP A 119 29.18 20.01 -9.52
N GLY A 120 30.39 20.46 -9.21
CA GLY A 120 31.52 19.62 -8.82
C GLY A 120 32.09 18.71 -9.92
N LYS A 121 33.37 18.39 -9.76
CA LYS A 121 34.01 17.27 -10.48
C LYS A 121 33.62 15.93 -9.84
N PRO A 122 33.74 14.80 -10.59
CA PRO A 122 33.66 13.48 -9.99
C PRO A 122 34.62 13.38 -8.79
N TRP A 123 34.10 12.95 -7.65
CA TRP A 123 34.85 12.83 -6.38
C TRP A 123 35.41 14.14 -5.83
N GLY A 124 34.95 15.30 -6.33
CA GLY A 124 35.28 16.61 -5.79
C GLY A 124 34.29 17.06 -4.72
N THR A 125 34.72 18.00 -3.88
CA THR A 125 33.86 18.62 -2.86
C THR A 125 33.37 19.99 -3.31
N THR A 126 32.06 20.20 -3.20
CA THR A 126 31.41 21.50 -3.39
C THR A 126 30.68 21.86 -2.10
N TRP A 127 31.02 23.03 -1.54
CA TRP A 127 30.35 23.59 -0.39
C TRP A 127 29.19 24.46 -0.84
N PHE A 128 28.07 24.38 -0.12
CA PHE A 128 26.90 25.22 -0.36
C PHE A 128 26.65 26.10 0.86
N HIS A 129 26.46 27.39 0.62
CA HIS A 129 25.99 28.34 1.61
C HIS A 129 24.54 28.70 1.28
N VAL A 130 23.64 28.23 2.14
CA VAL A 130 22.19 28.41 2.02
C VAL A 130 21.74 29.43 3.05
N THR A 131 21.13 30.51 2.59
CA THR A 131 20.61 31.59 3.44
C THR A 131 19.12 31.78 3.21
N GLY A 132 18.40 32.10 4.27
CA GLY A 132 16.96 32.31 4.22
C GLY A 132 16.48 33.03 5.46
N ARG A 133 15.28 33.62 5.39
CA ARG A 133 14.62 34.26 6.54
C ARG A 133 13.41 33.43 6.93
N ILE A 134 13.35 33.02 8.20
CA ILE A 134 12.18 32.33 8.76
C ILE A 134 11.08 33.39 8.97
N PRO A 135 9.90 33.25 8.35
CA PRO A 135 8.79 34.17 8.56
C PRO A 135 8.32 34.16 10.01
N GLN A 136 7.93 35.31 10.53
CA GLN A 136 7.35 35.40 11.88
C GLN A 136 6.07 34.56 12.03
N SER A 137 5.31 34.39 10.94
CA SER A 137 4.11 33.55 10.92
C SER A 137 4.38 32.06 11.14
N TRP A 138 5.64 31.61 11.12
CA TRP A 138 6.04 30.23 11.40
C TRP A 138 6.52 30.03 12.83
N ALA A 139 6.65 31.09 13.63
CA ALA A 139 6.93 30.93 15.04
C ALA A 139 5.79 30.12 15.66
N ALA A 140 6.09 28.88 16.10
CA ALA A 140 5.14 28.10 16.86
C ALA A 140 4.81 28.86 18.14
N ASP A 141 3.53 28.85 18.53
CA ASP A 141 3.18 29.24 19.89
C ASP A 141 3.85 28.22 20.82
N PRO A 142 4.69 28.62 21.79
CA PRO A 142 5.37 27.66 22.67
C PRO A 142 4.43 26.77 23.51
N SER A 143 3.11 26.93 23.40
CA SER A 143 2.09 26.10 24.03
C SER A 143 1.45 25.01 23.14
N ASP A 144 1.81 24.89 21.86
CA ASP A 144 1.40 23.78 20.96
C ASP A 144 2.36 22.58 21.05
#